data_AF-A0A9X7VX74-F1
#
_entry.id   AF-A0A9X7VX74-F1
#
_cell.length_a   1.000
_cell.length_b   1.000
_cell.length_c   1.000
_cell.angle_alpha   90.00
_cell.angle_beta   90.00
_cell.angle_gamma   90.00
#
_symmetry.space_group_name_H-M   'P 1'
#
loop_
_entity.id
_entity.type
_entity.pdbx_description
1 polymer ?
#
loop_
_entity_poly.entity_id
_entity_poly.type
_entity_poly.pdbx_seq_one_letter_code
_entity_poly.pdbx_strand_id
1 'polypeptide(L)' 'MTQYRFWQVYSDPTPYNTPTQVNIEAERYQEAVERFCRAYEFQLDDIDRDHVWVDSNGASIEYYVDW' A
#
# COMPACT_ATOMS: atom_id res chain seq x y z
N MET A 1 -7.52 15.43 -10.20
CA MET A 1 -6.76 14.22 -9.83
C MET A 1 -6.13 14.45 -8.48
N THR A 2 -6.15 13.43 -7.62
CA THR A 2 -5.58 13.46 -6.26
C THR A 2 -4.35 12.54 -6.24
N GLN A 3 -3.31 12.92 -5.50
CA GLN A 3 -2.14 12.08 -5.31
C GLN A 3 -2.32 11.27 -4.04
N TYR A 4 -2.30 9.95 -4.16
CA TYR A 4 -2.35 9.02 -3.03
C TYR A 4 -0.95 8.51 -2.75
N ARG A 5 -0.54 8.53 -1.49
CA ARG A 5 0.78 8.07 -1.07
C ARG A 5 0.65 6.87 -0.15
N PHE A 6 1.27 5.77 -0.54
CA PHE A 6 1.30 4.53 0.22
C PHE A 6 2.65 4.39 0.93
N TRP A 7 2.59 4.14 2.24
CA TRP A 7 3.76 3.95 3.08
C TRP A 7 3.70 2.60 3.76
N GLN A 8 4.69 1.76 3.51
CA GLN A 8 4.79 0.48 4.22
C GLN A 8 4.98 0.74 5.73
N VAL A 9 4.13 0.13 6.56
CA VAL A 9 4.24 0.17 8.02
C VAL A 9 4.63 -1.23 8.50
N TYR A 10 5.75 -1.33 9.23
CA TYR A 10 6.14 -2.60 9.85
C TYR A 10 5.53 -2.71 11.23
N SER A 11 4.89 -3.85 11.50
CA SER A 11 4.52 -4.26 12.86
C SER A 11 5.73 -4.70 13.69
N ASP A 12 6.87 -5.04 13.05
CA ASP A 12 8.12 -5.41 13.73
C ASP A 12 9.31 -4.56 13.22
N PRO A 13 9.99 -3.77 14.07
CA PRO A 13 11.00 -2.78 13.67
C PRO A 13 12.36 -3.40 13.26
N THR A 14 12.36 -4.56 12.63
CA THR A 14 13.60 -5.19 12.16
C THR A 14 14.32 -4.28 11.15
N PRO A 15 15.62 -3.98 11.37
CA PRO A 15 16.34 -2.92 10.64
C PRO A 15 16.67 -3.26 9.18
N TYR A 16 16.25 -4.42 8.68
CA TYR A 16 16.58 -4.91 7.34
C TYR A 16 15.47 -4.70 6.31
N ASN A 17 14.36 -4.13 6.75
CA ASN A 17 13.18 -3.95 5.94
C ASN A 17 13.10 -2.47 5.56
N THR A 18 13.63 -2.14 4.38
CA THR A 18 13.62 -0.77 3.85
C THR A 18 12.16 -0.37 3.57
N PRO A 19 11.60 0.63 4.27
CA PRO A 19 10.22 1.04 4.05
C PRO A 19 10.02 1.45 2.60
N THR A 20 9.07 0.81 1.93
CA THR A 20 8.71 1.15 0.55
C THR A 20 7.70 2.28 0.56
N GLN A 21 8.03 3.39 -0.11
CA GLN A 21 7.11 4.49 -0.38
C GLN A 21 6.75 4.49 -1.87
N VAL A 22 5.47 4.69 -2.18
CA VAL A 22 5.03 4.91 -3.56
C VAL A 22 3.95 6.00 -3.63
N ASN A 23 3.99 6.79 -4.70
CA ASN A 23 3.00 7.81 -5.01
C ASN A 23 2.21 7.37 -6.25
N ILE A 24 0.89 7.35 -6.16
CA ILE A 24 -0.03 6.98 -7.25
C ILE A 24 -0.99 8.15 -7.47
N GLU A 25 -1.08 8.64 -8.70
CA GLU A 25 -2.12 9.60 -9.08
C GLU A 25 -3.38 8.86 -9.53
N ALA A 26 -4.53 9.23 -8.98
CA ALA A 26 -5.83 8.65 -9.34
C ALA A 26 -6.97 9.65 -9.10
N GLU A 27 -8.13 9.40 -9.70
CA GLU A 27 -9.33 10.20 -9.41
C GLU A 27 -10.05 9.69 -8.16
N ARG A 28 -9.94 8.39 -7.89
CA ARG A 28 -10.61 7.72 -6.76
C ARG A 28 -9.61 6.90 -5.97
N TYR A 29 -9.82 6.82 -4.66
CA TYR A 29 -8.99 6.01 -3.76
C TYR A 29 -8.87 4.55 -4.21
N GLN A 30 -10.01 3.92 -4.52
CA GLN A 30 -10.05 2.53 -4.97
C GLN A 30 -9.23 2.29 -6.26
N GLU A 31 -9.24 3.25 -7.18
CA GLU A 31 -8.40 3.19 -8.39
C GLU A 31 -6.90 3.28 -8.04
N ALA A 32 -6.53 4.11 -7.06
CA ALA A 32 -5.15 4.19 -6.59
C ALA A 32 -4.68 2.86 -5.98
N VAL A 33 -5.52 2.22 -5.17
CA VAL A 33 -5.26 0.90 -4.57
C VAL A 33 -5.08 -0.18 -5.65
N GLU A 34 -5.97 -0.24 -6.64
CA GLU A 34 -5.87 -1.20 -7.74
C GLU A 34 -4.59 -1.02 -8.56
N ARG A 35 -4.22 0.23 -8.87
CA ARG A 35 -2.97 0.56 -9.56
C ARG A 35 -1.75 0.17 -8.73
N PHE A 36 -1.78 0.44 -7.44
CA PHE A 36 -0.75 0.04 -6.49
C PHE A 36 -0.57 -1.48 -6.48
N CYS A 37 -1.64 -2.24 -6.21
CA CYS A 37 -1.56 -3.71 -6.16
C CYS A 37 -1.05 -4.30 -7.48
N ARG A 38 -1.54 -3.79 -8.61
CA ARG A 38 -1.10 -4.25 -9.94
C ARG A 38 0.37 -3.94 -10.22
N ALA A 39 0.89 -2.80 -9.79
CA ALA A 39 2.27 -2.39 -10.06
C ALA A 39 3.30 -3.27 -9.32
N TYR A 40 2.93 -3.79 -8.16
CA TYR A 40 3.79 -4.62 -7.31
C TYR A 40 3.42 -6.11 -7.30
N GLU A 41 2.46 -6.50 -8.15
CA GLU A 41 1.93 -7.87 -8.21
C GLU A 41 1.42 -8.38 -6.86
N PHE A 42 0.86 -7.46 -6.07
CA PHE A 42 0.24 -7.77 -4.79
C PHE A 42 -1.21 -8.18 -4.96
N GLN A 43 -1.66 -9.08 -4.10
CA GLN A 43 -3.09 -9.38 -3.96
C GLN A 43 -3.66 -8.55 -2.82
N LEU A 44 -4.75 -7.84 -3.07
CA LEU A 44 -5.46 -7.10 -2.05
C LEU A 44 -6.11 -8.06 -1.05
N ASP A 45 -5.84 -7.87 0.24
CA ASP A 45 -6.41 -8.66 1.33
C ASP A 45 -7.60 -7.90 1.95
N ASP A 46 -7.35 -6.68 2.43
CA ASP A 46 -8.39 -5.79 2.99
C ASP A 46 -8.03 -4.30 2.80
N ILE A 47 -9.02 -3.41 2.85
CA ILE A 47 -8.80 -1.95 2.84
C ILE A 47 -9.77 -1.23 3.77
N ASP A 48 -9.27 -0.19 4.43
CA ASP A 48 -10.10 0.81 5.08
C ASP A 48 -9.78 2.22 4.59
N ARG A 49 -10.24 3.23 5.34
CA ARG A 49 -10.06 4.63 5.01
C ARG A 49 -8.58 5.03 4.95
N ASP A 50 -7.77 4.53 5.87
CA ASP A 50 -6.41 5.02 6.11
C ASP A 50 -5.35 3.92 5.82
N HIS A 51 -5.78 2.66 5.69
CA HIS A 51 -4.90 1.50 5.53
C HIS A 51 -5.29 0.61 4.35
N VAL A 52 -4.26 -0.04 3.79
CA VAL A 52 -4.36 -1.09 2.78
C VAL A 52 -3.53 -2.28 3.22
N TRP A 53 -4.16 -3.45 3.30
CA TRP A 53 -3.50 -4.72 3.57
C TRP A 53 -3.38 -5.54 2.28
N VAL A 54 -2.17 -6.01 2.01
CA VAL A 54 -1.86 -6.80 0.82
C VAL A 54 -1.07 -8.05 1.16
N ASP A 55 -1.28 -9.11 0.39
CA ASP A 55 -0.36 -10.25 0.35
C ASP A 55 0.84 -9.92 -0.56
N SER A 56 2.03 -10.20 -0.03
CA SER A 56 3.29 -10.17 -0.75
C SER A 56 4.05 -11.47 -0.51
N ASN A 57 3.97 -12.40 -1.45
CA ASN A 57 4.72 -13.66 -1.44
C ASN A 57 4.58 -14.45 -0.12
N GLY A 58 3.39 -14.46 0.49
CA GLY A 58 3.11 -15.18 1.74
C GLY A 58 3.34 -14.37 3.01
N ALA A 59 3.52 -13.04 2.89
CA ALA A 59 3.52 -12.11 4.00
C ALA A 59 2.42 -11.06 3.83
N SER A 60 1.60 -10.86 4.85
CA SER A 60 0.66 -9.74 4.90
C SER A 60 1.42 -8.45 5.22
N ILE A 61 1.28 -7.45 4.36
CA ILE A 61 1.91 -6.13 4.49
C ILE A 61 0.82 -5.07 4.62
N GLU A 62 1.03 -4.14 5.55
CA GLU A 62 0.16 -2.99 5.79
C GLU A 62 0.77 -1.71 5.22
N TYR A 63 -0.06 -0.90 4.56
CA TYR A 63 0.31 0.39 4.02
C TYR A 63 -0.62 1.49 4.56
N TYR A 64 -0.04 2.58 5.07
CA TYR A 64 -0.78 3.80 5.40
C TYR A 64 -0.96 4.67 4.14
N VAL A 65 -2.14 5.27 4.00
CA VAL A 65 -2.51 6.11 2.86
C VAL A 65 -2.66 7.57 3.28
N ASP A 66 -1.90 8.44 2.63
CA ASP A 66 -1.99 9.90 2.75
C ASP A 66 -2.53 10.51 1.45
N TRP A 67 -3.37 11.55 1.55
CA TRP A 67 -4.13 12.19 0.46
C TRP A 67 -3.87 13.69 0.31
#